data_AF-Q0G719-F1
#
_entry.id   AF-Q0G719-F1
#
_cell.length_a   1.000
_cell.length_b   1.000
_cell.length_c   1.000
_cell.angle_alpha   90.00
_cell.angle_beta   90.00
_cell.angle_gamma   90.00
#
_symmetry.space_group_name_H-M   'P 1'
#
loop_
_entity.id
_entity.type
_entity.pdbx_description
1 polymer ?
#
loop_
_entity_poly.entity_id
_entity_poly.type
_entity_poly.pdbx_seq_one_letter_code
_entity_poly.pdbx_strand_id
1 'polypeptide(L)'
;MNSARLLEQLRPQLEAFEIESGRLQTLLAKIAPEVAENGKALSKQMDAAKSGDLSGELGSKFTQTLAKLNELEQLAEALTANHLALRSIWEQYARAVLQAEALRKGFGSV
;
A
#
# COMPACT_ATOMS: atom_id res chain seq x y z
N MET A 1 -12.01 23.28 -24.45
CA MET A 1 -12.39 23.90 -23.16
C MET A 1 -12.59 22.91 -22.00
N ASN A 2 -12.42 21.59 -22.16
CA ASN A 2 -12.68 20.60 -21.08
C ASN A 2 -11.44 20.08 -20.32
N SER A 3 -10.24 20.18 -20.87
CA SER A 3 -9.04 19.55 -20.29
C SER A 3 -8.54 20.22 -18.99
N ALA A 4 -8.60 21.56 -18.90
CA ALA A 4 -8.22 22.28 -17.67
C ALA A 4 -9.15 21.95 -16.50
N ARG A 5 -10.45 21.86 -16.76
CA ARG A 5 -11.46 21.46 -15.75
C ARG A 5 -11.25 20.01 -15.31
N LEU A 6 -10.88 19.12 -16.23
CA LEU A 6 -10.55 17.72 -15.90
C LEU A 6 -9.30 17.61 -15.01
N LEU A 7 -8.25 18.41 -15.28
CA LEU A 7 -7.05 18.45 -14.44
C LEU A 7 -7.38 18.90 -13.00
N GLU A 8 -8.20 19.93 -12.85
CA GLU A 8 -8.66 20.40 -11.54
C GLU A 8 -9.54 19.37 -10.80
N GLN A 9 -10.24 18.48 -11.53
CA GLN A 9 -11.02 17.39 -10.93
C GLN A 9 -10.17 16.18 -10.51
N LEU A 10 -9.06 15.94 -11.21
CA LEU A 10 -8.15 14.82 -10.94
C LEU A 10 -7.16 15.14 -9.80
N ARG A 11 -6.75 16.41 -9.64
CA ARG A 11 -5.77 16.83 -8.62
C ARG A 11 -6.17 16.43 -7.18
N PRO A 12 -7.40 16.68 -6.68
CA PRO A 12 -7.78 16.28 -5.32
C PRO A 12 -7.74 14.76 -5.11
N GLN A 13 -8.01 13.98 -6.15
CA GLN A 13 -7.95 12.52 -6.07
C GLN A 13 -6.51 12.04 -5.97
N LEU A 14 -5.60 12.60 -6.79
CA LEU A 14 -4.16 12.32 -6.69
C LEU A 14 -3.65 12.59 -5.27
N GLU A 15 -3.92 13.78 -4.75
CA GLU A 15 -3.50 14.18 -3.40
C GLU A 15 -4.04 13.21 -2.34
N ALA A 16 -5.31 12.82 -2.42
CA ALA A 16 -5.90 11.88 -1.48
C ALA A 16 -5.23 10.49 -1.54
N PHE A 17 -4.97 9.95 -2.74
CA PHE A 17 -4.32 8.66 -2.88
C PHE A 17 -2.85 8.69 -2.49
N GLU A 18 -2.13 9.79 -2.71
CA GLU A 18 -0.74 9.97 -2.27
C GLU A 18 -0.62 10.05 -0.74
N ILE A 19 -1.51 10.82 -0.09
CA ILE A 19 -1.60 10.87 1.39
C ILE A 19 -1.86 9.48 1.95
N GLU A 20 -2.83 8.76 1.36
CA GLU A 20 -3.17 7.41 1.79
C GLU A 20 -2.01 6.43 1.55
N SER A 21 -1.28 6.54 0.43
CA SER A 21 -0.08 5.75 0.17
C SER A 21 0.96 5.96 1.27
N GLY A 22 1.23 7.22 1.65
CA GLY A 22 2.16 7.55 2.73
C GLY A 22 1.72 6.98 4.09
N ARG A 23 0.42 7.04 4.39
CA ARG A 23 -0.15 6.44 5.61
C ARG A 23 0.04 4.93 5.63
N LEU A 24 -0.27 4.25 4.53
CA LEU A 24 -0.14 2.79 4.40
C LEU A 24 1.33 2.34 4.47
N GLN A 25 2.26 3.09 3.86
CA GLN A 25 3.70 2.82 3.97
C GLN A 25 4.21 2.99 5.40
N THR A 26 3.73 4.00 6.12
CA THR A 26 4.05 4.20 7.54
C THR A 26 3.57 3.02 8.39
N LEU A 27 2.36 2.52 8.12
CA LEU A 27 1.85 1.31 8.77
C LEU A 27 2.69 0.07 8.44
N LEU A 28 3.14 -0.06 7.19
CA LEU A 28 3.98 -1.19 6.77
C LEU A 28 5.31 -1.19 7.52
N ALA A 29 5.95 -0.02 7.62
CA ALA A 29 7.19 0.16 8.36
C ALA A 29 7.06 -0.23 9.84
N LYS A 30 5.85 -0.12 10.42
CA LYS A 30 5.55 -0.56 11.79
C LYS A 30 5.28 -2.07 11.89
N ILE A 31 4.42 -2.62 11.02
CA ILE A 31 3.93 -4.00 11.14
C ILE A 31 4.97 -5.03 10.65
N ALA A 32 5.72 -4.71 9.60
CA ALA A 32 6.70 -5.64 9.04
C ALA A 32 7.75 -6.15 10.06
N PRO A 33 8.38 -5.30 10.90
CA PRO A 33 9.29 -5.79 11.93
C PRO A 33 8.57 -6.61 13.01
N GLU A 34 7.36 -6.24 13.44
CA GLU A 34 6.58 -7.03 14.41
C GLU A 34 6.29 -8.45 13.90
N VAL A 35 5.93 -8.60 12.62
CA VAL A 35 5.72 -9.91 11.98
C VAL A 35 7.02 -10.71 11.94
N ALA A 36 8.14 -10.08 11.57
CA ALA A 36 9.44 -10.75 11.51
C ALA A 36 9.91 -11.23 12.89
N GLU A 37 9.72 -10.42 13.93
CA GLU A 37 10.05 -10.79 15.31
C GLU A 37 9.15 -11.92 15.83
N ASN A 38 7.85 -11.86 15.56
CA ASN A 38 6.92 -12.93 15.93
C ASN A 38 7.26 -14.25 15.23
N GLY A 39 7.62 -14.22 13.95
CA GLY A 39 8.08 -15.40 13.22
C GLY A 39 9.33 -16.02 13.84
N LYS A 40 10.31 -15.20 14.23
CA LYS A 40 11.53 -15.66 14.94
C LYS A 40 11.20 -16.28 16.30
N ALA A 41 10.31 -15.63 17.07
CA ALA A 41 9.90 -16.13 18.38
C ALA A 41 9.14 -17.46 18.27
N LEU A 42 8.23 -17.58 17.30
CA LEU A 42 7.49 -18.81 17.02
C LEU A 42 8.43 -19.95 16.63
N SER A 43 9.39 -19.70 15.72
CA SER A 43 10.38 -20.71 15.32
C SER A 43 11.16 -21.25 16.52
N LYS A 44 11.63 -20.36 17.41
CA LYS A 44 12.34 -20.76 18.64
C LYS A 44 11.48 -21.64 19.55
N GLN A 45 10.21 -21.29 19.73
CA GLN A 45 9.31 -22.10 20.56
C GLN A 45 8.98 -23.45 19.93
N MET A 46 8.84 -23.50 18.60
CA MET A 46 8.67 -24.77 17.89
C MET A 46 9.88 -25.68 18.07
N ASP A 47 11.10 -25.13 18.05
CA ASP A 47 12.31 -25.91 18.25
C ASP A 47 12.46 -26.40 19.70
N ALA A 48 12.10 -25.58 20.69
CA ALA A 48 12.03 -25.99 22.09
C ALA A 48 11.02 -27.13 22.29
N ALA A 49 9.81 -27.02 21.71
CA ALA A 49 8.79 -28.04 21.76
C ALA A 49 9.24 -29.37 21.12
N LYS A 50 9.98 -29.32 20.00
CA LYS A 50 10.58 -30.53 19.39
C LYS A 50 11.60 -31.20 20.30
N SER A 51 12.32 -30.43 21.12
CA SER A 51 13.26 -30.97 22.12
C SER A 51 12.58 -31.49 23.39
N GLY A 52 11.24 -31.51 23.44
CA GLY A 52 10.47 -31.99 24.57
C GLY A 52 10.17 -30.94 25.64
N ASP A 53 10.61 -29.69 25.45
CA ASP A 53 10.24 -28.57 26.30
C ASP A 53 8.90 -27.98 25.87
N LEU A 54 7.84 -28.46 26.52
CA LEU A 54 6.46 -28.00 26.32
C LEU A 54 6.05 -26.90 27.31
N SER A 55 7.01 -26.30 28.03
CA SER A 55 6.71 -25.20 28.97
C SER A 55 6.26 -23.91 28.28
N GLY A 56 6.48 -23.79 26.96
CA GLY A 56 6.06 -22.66 26.16
C GLY A 56 4.59 -22.72 25.72
N GLU A 57 3.92 -21.58 25.73
CA GLU A 57 2.57 -21.42 25.17
C GLU A 57 2.58 -21.37 23.62
N LEU A 58 2.94 -22.47 22.98
CA LEU A 58 3.08 -22.54 21.52
C LEU A 58 1.79 -22.16 20.78
N GLY A 59 0.62 -22.57 21.31
CA GLY A 59 -0.67 -22.24 20.72
C GLY A 59 -1.00 -20.75 20.75
N SER A 60 -0.66 -20.05 21.84
CA SER A 60 -0.89 -18.60 21.96
C SER A 60 0.04 -17.84 21.01
N LYS A 61 1.30 -18.28 20.85
CA LYS A 61 2.24 -17.71 19.88
C LYS A 61 1.87 -17.96 18.42
N PHE A 62 1.35 -19.14 18.09
CA PHE A 62 0.80 -19.40 16.75
C PHE A 62 -0.34 -18.43 16.43
N THR A 63 -1.28 -18.27 17.36
CA THR A 63 -2.44 -17.38 17.19
C THR A 63 -2.01 -15.92 17.03
N GLN A 64 -1.05 -15.45 17.85
CA GLN A 64 -0.49 -14.09 17.74
C GLN A 64 0.22 -13.86 16.39
N THR A 65 1.01 -14.85 15.95
CA THR A 65 1.72 -14.77 14.67
C THR A 65 0.73 -14.75 13.50
N LEU A 66 -0.30 -15.60 13.54
CA LEU A 66 -1.34 -15.64 12.52
C LEU A 66 -2.10 -14.31 12.44
N ALA A 67 -2.49 -13.73 13.58
CA ALA A 67 -3.17 -12.44 13.61
C ALA A 67 -2.32 -11.33 12.95
N LYS A 68 -1.01 -11.32 13.22
CA LYS A 68 -0.08 -10.34 12.62
C LYS A 68 0.18 -10.56 11.13
N LEU A 69 0.20 -11.81 10.68
CA LEU A 69 0.26 -12.12 9.25
C LEU A 69 -1.01 -11.66 8.52
N ASN A 70 -2.19 -11.84 9.12
CA ASN A 70 -3.45 -11.35 8.56
C ASN A 70 -3.47 -9.81 8.50
N GLU A 71 -2.97 -9.11 9.52
CA GLU A 71 -2.81 -7.64 9.49
C GLU A 71 -1.89 -7.21 8.32
N LEU A 72 -0.78 -7.92 8.11
CA LEU A 72 0.14 -7.64 7.01
C LEU A 72 -0.48 -7.91 5.63
N GLU A 73 -1.25 -8.98 5.50
CA GLU A 73 -1.97 -9.32 4.26
C GLU A 73 -2.98 -8.23 3.90
N GLN A 74 -3.84 -7.82 4.84
CA GLN A 74 -4.80 -6.75 4.63
C GLN A 74 -4.13 -5.42 4.24
N LEU A 75 -2.97 -5.12 4.84
CA LEU A 75 -2.20 -3.95 4.49
C LEU A 75 -1.60 -4.04 3.08
N ALA A 76 -1.12 -5.22 2.68
CA ALA A 76 -0.61 -5.45 1.33
C ALA A 76 -1.71 -5.31 0.27
N GLU A 77 -2.91 -5.81 0.54
CA GLU A 77 -4.09 -5.62 -0.32
C GLU A 77 -4.44 -4.13 -0.47
N ALA A 78 -4.49 -3.40 0.66
CA ALA A 78 -4.77 -1.97 0.66
C ALA A 78 -3.72 -1.15 -0.12
N LEU A 79 -2.43 -1.45 0.07
CA LEU A 79 -1.34 -0.83 -0.70
C LEU A 79 -1.46 -1.11 -2.18
N THR A 80 -1.78 -2.35 -2.55
CA THR A 80 -1.94 -2.75 -3.95
C THR A 80 -3.10 -2.01 -4.59
N ALA A 81 -4.26 -1.96 -3.93
CA ALA A 81 -5.42 -1.23 -4.40
C ALA A 81 -5.14 0.27 -4.55
N ASN A 82 -4.49 0.88 -3.56
CA ASN A 82 -4.08 2.28 -3.58
C ASN A 82 -3.13 2.58 -4.76
N HIS A 83 -2.09 1.77 -4.97
CA HIS A 83 -1.15 1.97 -6.07
C HIS A 83 -1.80 1.81 -7.45
N LEU A 84 -2.74 0.87 -7.60
CA LEU A 84 -3.51 0.71 -8.84
C LEU A 84 -4.37 1.94 -9.12
N ALA A 85 -5.06 2.46 -8.11
CA ALA A 85 -5.86 3.68 -8.24
C ALA A 85 -4.98 4.89 -8.58
N LEU A 86 -3.88 5.08 -7.85
CA LEU A 86 -2.92 6.17 -8.06
C LEU A 86 -2.36 6.14 -9.48
N ARG A 87 -1.94 4.96 -9.96
CA ARG A 87 -1.48 4.78 -11.34
C ARG A 87 -2.55 5.16 -12.36
N SER A 88 -3.78 4.68 -12.19
CA SER A 88 -4.88 4.98 -13.11
C SER A 88 -5.15 6.49 -13.20
N ILE A 89 -5.12 7.19 -12.08
CA ILE A 89 -5.38 8.63 -12.04
C ILE A 89 -4.21 9.41 -12.64
N TRP A 90 -2.97 9.01 -12.39
CA TRP A 90 -1.80 9.59 -13.05
C TRP A 90 -1.85 9.42 -14.56
N GLU A 91 -2.25 8.26 -15.06
CA GLU A 91 -2.43 8.02 -16.50
C GLU A 91 -3.52 8.93 -17.10
N GLN A 92 -4.64 9.12 -16.39
CA GLN A 92 -5.70 10.05 -16.80
C GLN A 92 -5.21 11.50 -16.80
N TYR A 93 -4.49 11.90 -15.76
CA TYR A 93 -3.92 13.24 -15.62
C TYR A 93 -2.94 13.54 -16.76
N ALA A 94 -1.99 12.63 -17.01
CA ALA A 94 -1.01 12.77 -18.10
C ALA A 94 -1.68 12.90 -19.47
N ARG A 95 -2.70 12.09 -19.76
CA ARG A 95 -3.48 12.20 -21.00
C ARG A 95 -4.17 13.56 -21.12
N ALA A 96 -4.75 14.07 -20.04
CA ALA A 96 -5.43 15.37 -20.05
C ALA A 96 -4.44 16.53 -20.27
N VAL A 97 -3.23 16.45 -19.70
CA VAL A 97 -2.14 17.41 -19.95
C VAL A 97 -1.73 17.40 -21.43
N LEU A 98 -1.46 16.23 -22.00
CA LEU A 98 -1.04 16.09 -23.40
C LEU A 98 -2.11 16.63 -24.36
N GLN A 99 -3.39 16.36 -24.09
CA GLN A 99 -4.50 16.91 -24.87
C GLN A 99 -4.58 18.44 -24.77
N ALA A 100 -4.41 18.99 -23.57
CA ALA A 100 -4.41 20.45 -23.36
C ALA A 100 -3.26 21.12 -24.12
N GLU A 101 -2.06 20.51 -24.11
CA GLU A 101 -0.89 21.00 -24.83
C GLU A 101 -1.05 20.92 -26.35
N ALA A 102 -1.59 19.81 -26.86
CA ALA A 102 -1.87 19.64 -28.29
C ALA A 102 -2.85 20.71 -28.80
N LEU A 103 -3.92 20.98 -28.05
CA LEU A 103 -4.87 22.05 -28.36
C LEU A 103 -4.15 23.41 -28.38
N ARG A 104 -3.33 23.70 -27.37
CA ARG A 104 -2.58 24.97 -27.29
C ARG A 104 -1.66 25.18 -28.48
N LYS A 105 -0.94 24.14 -28.91
CA LYS A 105 -0.05 24.19 -30.09
C LYS A 105 -0.84 24.35 -31.39
N GLY A 106 -1.97 23.67 -31.53
CA GLY A 106 -2.86 23.81 -32.70
C GLY A 106 -3.50 25.19 -32.85
N PHE A 107 -3.72 25.92 -31.76
CA PHE A 107 -4.18 27.32 -31.79
C PHE A 107 -3.06 28.34 -32.02
N GLY A 108 -1.79 27.96 -31.90
CA GLY A 108 -0.63 28.85 -32.06
C GLY A 108 0.00 28.85 -33.46
N SER A 109 -0.53 28.08 -34.41
CA SER A 109 0.00 27.94 -35.78
C SER A 109 -0.86 28.59 -36.87
N VAL A 110 -1.67 29.60 -36.50
CA VAL A 110 -2.48 30.41 -37.44
C VAL A 110 -2.07 31.86 -37.33
#